data_AF-A0A068NJI8-F1
#
_entry.id   AF-A0A068NJI8-F1
#
_cell.length_a   1.000
_cell.length_b   1.000
_cell.length_c   1.000
_cell.angle_alpha   90.00
_cell.angle_beta   90.00
_cell.angle_gamma   90.00
#
_symmetry.space_group_name_H-M   'P 1'
#
loop_
_entity.id
_entity.type
_entity.pdbx_description
1 polymer ?
#
loop_
_entity_poly.entity_id
_entity_poly.type
_entity_poly.pdbx_seq_one_letter_code
_entity_poly.pdbx_strand_id
1 'polypeptide(L)'
;MDAESRKAIDRRLARVEGQVRGLRKMIEQGEYCCDILTQLNAARSALDHVGAEIATSHVRSCIVGHGCETEHDKAKSMSQEELFDELKVTLSRLVR
;
A
#
# COMPACT_ATOMS: atom_id res chain seq x y z
N MET A 1 1.36 4.27 12.42
CA MET A 1 0.03 4.11 11.78
C MET A 1 -1.05 4.05 12.85
N ASP A 2 -1.95 5.02 12.90
CA ASP A 2 -3.04 5.06 13.89
C ASP A 2 -4.17 4.05 13.55
N ALA A 3 -5.09 3.86 14.50
CA ALA A 3 -6.15 2.86 14.38
C ALA A 3 -7.18 3.17 13.29
N GLU A 4 -7.45 4.45 13.01
CA GLU A 4 -8.41 4.85 11.99
C GLU A 4 -7.82 4.67 10.59
N SER A 5 -6.56 5.05 10.39
CA SER A 5 -5.81 4.75 9.16
C SER A 5 -5.78 3.24 8.87
N ARG A 6 -5.56 2.40 9.89
CA ARG A 6 -5.61 0.92 9.74
C ARG A 6 -6.97 0.43 9.23
N LYS A 7 -8.07 0.89 9.83
CA LYS A 7 -9.43 0.50 9.41
C LYS A 7 -9.73 0.97 7.99
N ALA A 8 -9.30 2.17 7.63
CA ALA A 8 -9.50 2.71 6.29
C ALA A 8 -8.76 1.91 5.22
N ILE A 9 -7.50 1.53 5.49
CA ILE A 9 -6.69 0.66 4.62
C ILE A 9 -7.34 -0.72 4.49
N ASP A 10 -7.77 -1.33 5.59
CA ASP A 10 -8.43 -2.64 5.60
C ASP A 10 -9.71 -2.65 4.74
N ARG A 11 -10.56 -1.62 4.86
CA ARG A 11 -11.75 -1.47 4.01
C ARG A 11 -11.42 -1.37 2.53
N ARG A 12 -10.31 -0.72 2.16
CA ARG A 12 -9.86 -0.63 0.77
C ARG A 12 -9.35 -1.97 0.26
N LEU A 13 -8.59 -2.70 1.07
CA LEU A 13 -8.12 -4.05 0.76
C LEU A 13 -9.31 -5.00 0.55
N ALA A 14 -10.34 -4.95 1.39
CA ALA A 14 -11.56 -5.74 1.20
C ALA A 14 -12.27 -5.43 -0.13
N ARG A 15 -12.24 -4.18 -0.60
CA ARG A 15 -12.75 -3.80 -1.94
C ARG A 15 -11.90 -4.41 -3.05
N VAL A 16 -10.57 -4.31 -2.94
CA VAL A 16 -9.63 -4.91 -3.91
C VAL A 16 -9.84 -6.42 -4.00
N GLU A 17 -10.00 -7.09 -2.86
CA GLU A 17 -10.30 -8.53 -2.83
C GLU A 17 -11.58 -8.85 -3.63
N GLY A 18 -12.61 -8.02 -3.50
CA GLY A 18 -13.82 -8.09 -4.33
C GLY A 18 -13.55 -7.95 -5.83
N GLN A 19 -12.69 -7.00 -6.22
CA GLN A 19 -12.29 -6.79 -7.62
C GLN A 19 -11.54 -8.01 -8.16
N VAL A 20 -10.61 -8.58 -7.38
CA VAL A 20 -9.87 -9.80 -7.77
C VAL A 20 -10.80 -11.00 -7.93
N ARG A 21 -11.77 -11.18 -7.03
CA ARG A 21 -12.82 -12.20 -7.20
C ARG A 21 -13.65 -11.97 -8.46
N GLY A 22 -13.97 -10.71 -8.78
CA GLY A 22 -14.67 -10.33 -10.01
C GLY A 22 -13.88 -10.70 -11.26
N LEU A 23 -12.58 -10.37 -11.30
CA LEU A 23 -11.68 -10.71 -12.40
C LEU A 23 -11.64 -12.22 -12.69
N ARG A 24 -11.58 -13.05 -11.63
CA ARG A 24 -11.63 -14.51 -11.79
C ARG A 24 -12.91 -14.97 -12.48
N LYS A 25 -14.07 -14.44 -12.08
CA LYS A 25 -15.36 -14.78 -12.70
C LYS A 25 -15.40 -14.35 -14.16
N MET A 26 -14.92 -13.15 -14.49
CA MET A 26 -14.88 -12.66 -15.87
C MET A 26 -14.04 -13.58 -16.78
N ILE A 27 -12.91 -14.08 -16.27
CA ILE A 27 -12.07 -15.04 -16.99
C ILE A 27 -12.80 -16.38 -17.16
N GLU A 28 -13.41 -16.91 -16.09
CA GLU A 28 -14.16 -18.17 -16.12
C GLU A 28 -15.36 -18.11 -17.10
N GLN A 29 -15.98 -16.94 -17.23
CA GLN A 29 -17.12 -16.68 -18.11
C GLN A 29 -16.73 -16.35 -19.56
N GLY A 30 -15.43 -16.16 -19.84
CA GLY A 30 -14.96 -15.78 -21.17
C GLY A 30 -15.37 -14.36 -21.59
N GLU A 31 -15.45 -13.44 -20.62
CA GLU A 31 -15.77 -12.03 -20.88
C GLU A 31 -14.76 -11.35 -21.80
N TYR A 32 -15.16 -10.24 -22.41
CA TYR A 32 -14.32 -9.53 -23.37
C TYR A 32 -13.01 -9.02 -22.75
N CYS A 33 -11.89 -9.28 -23.43
CA CYS A 33 -10.55 -9.00 -22.93
C CYS A 33 -10.35 -7.53 -22.51
N CYS A 34 -10.93 -6.57 -23.24
CA CYS A 34 -10.78 -5.15 -22.89
C CYS A 34 -11.50 -4.78 -21.59
N ASP A 35 -12.61 -5.44 -21.27
CA ASP A 35 -13.34 -5.22 -20.02
C ASP A 35 -12.58 -5.82 -18.84
N ILE A 36 -11.99 -7.01 -19.03
CA ILE A 36 -11.08 -7.62 -18.04
C ILE A 36 -9.89 -6.70 -17.77
N LEU A 37 -9.24 -6.17 -18.82
CA LEU A 37 -8.12 -5.24 -18.69
C LEU A 37 -8.53 -3.95 -17.95
N THR A 38 -9.74 -3.45 -18.20
CA THR A 38 -10.28 -2.28 -17.50
C THR A 38 -10.45 -2.55 -16.00
N GLN A 39 -11.03 -3.69 -15.63
CA GLN A 39 -11.18 -4.08 -14.23
C GLN A 39 -9.83 -4.37 -13.55
N LEU A 40 -8.88 -4.95 -14.29
CA LEU A 40 -7.53 -5.20 -13.80
C LEU A 40 -6.82 -3.89 -13.45
N ASN A 41 -6.92 -2.90 -14.33
CA ASN A 41 -6.35 -1.57 -14.09
C ASN A 41 -7.01 -0.86 -12.90
N ALA A 42 -8.32 -1.03 -12.72
CA ALA A 42 -9.03 -0.50 -11.55
C ALA A 42 -8.54 -1.15 -10.24
N ALA A 43 -8.31 -2.46 -10.23
CA ALA A 43 -7.76 -3.18 -9.08
C ALA A 43 -6.31 -2.75 -8.79
N ARG A 44 -5.47 -2.60 -9.83
CA ARG A 44 -4.10 -2.09 -9.69
C ARG A 44 -4.08 -0.69 -9.10
N SER A 45 -4.86 0.24 -9.64
CA SER A 45 -4.92 1.62 -9.13
C SER A 45 -5.37 1.68 -7.66
N ALA A 46 -6.31 0.83 -7.26
CA ALA A 46 -6.73 0.73 -5.86
C ALA A 46 -5.61 0.19 -4.95
N LEU A 47 -4.82 -0.78 -5.41
CA LEU A 47 -3.63 -1.27 -4.71
C LEU A 47 -2.55 -0.21 -4.59
N ASP A 48 -2.28 0.54 -5.67
CA ASP A 48 -1.29 1.63 -5.67
C ASP A 48 -1.64 2.69 -4.63
N HIS A 49 -2.93 3.03 -4.52
CA HIS A 49 -3.42 3.95 -3.50
C HIS A 49 -3.21 3.43 -2.07
N VAL A 50 -3.48 2.14 -1.82
CA VAL A 50 -3.20 1.51 -0.52
C VAL A 50 -1.69 1.52 -0.21
N GLY A 51 -0.86 1.20 -1.20
CA GLY A 51 0.60 1.24 -1.07
C GLY A 51 1.11 2.62 -0.68
N ALA A 52 0.60 3.66 -1.34
CA ALA A 52 0.95 5.05 -1.04
C ALA A 52 0.58 5.47 0.40
N GLU A 53 -0.60 5.05 0.90
CA GLU A 53 -1.01 5.34 2.28
C GLU A 53 -0.11 4.64 3.31
N ILE A 54 0.20 3.36 3.09
CA ILE A 54 1.08 2.59 3.97
C ILE A 54 2.48 3.23 4.00
N ALA A 55 3.03 3.56 2.84
CA ALA A 55 4.34 4.20 2.74
C ALA A 55 4.35 5.58 3.40
N THR A 56 3.29 6.38 3.23
CA THR A 56 3.15 7.67 3.91
C THR A 56 3.14 7.49 5.43
N SER A 57 2.41 6.49 5.93
CA SER A 57 2.44 6.19 7.37
C SER A 57 3.82 5.73 7.83
N HIS A 58 4.54 4.93 7.03
CA HIS A 58 5.89 4.48 7.36
C HIS A 58 6.85 5.66 7.45
N VAL A 59 6.87 6.55 6.46
CA VAL A 59 7.70 7.77 6.49
C VAL A 59 7.40 8.61 7.73
N ARG A 60 6.11 8.79 8.08
CA ARG A 60 5.72 9.57 9.26
C ARG A 60 6.22 8.96 10.57
N SER A 61 6.03 7.64 10.79
CA SER A 61 6.30 7.04 12.11
C SER A 61 7.66 6.36 12.25
N CYS A 62 8.29 5.92 11.16
CA CYS A 62 9.57 5.21 11.20
C CYS A 62 10.75 6.08 10.77
N ILE A 63 10.52 7.09 9.92
CA ILE A 63 11.59 7.99 9.45
C ILE A 63 11.53 9.33 10.21
N VAL A 64 10.45 10.09 10.04
CA VAL A 64 10.29 11.42 10.66
C VAL A 64 10.09 11.31 12.16
N GLY A 65 9.34 10.29 12.60
CA GLY A 65 9.08 10.02 14.01
C GLY A 65 10.23 9.33 14.75
N HIS A 66 11.34 8.99 14.08
CA HIS A 66 12.45 8.26 14.69
C HIS A 66 13.03 9.02 15.89
N GLY A 67 13.18 8.35 17.04
CA GLY A 67 13.67 8.98 18.27
C GLY A 67 12.70 9.98 18.92
N CYS A 68 11.45 10.05 18.43
CA CYS A 68 10.38 10.87 19.00
C CYS A 68 9.28 9.98 19.62
N GLU A 69 8.36 10.59 20.37
CA GLU A 69 7.20 9.89 20.96
C GLU A 69 6.26 9.25 19.92
N THR A 70 6.35 9.71 18.67
CA THR A 70 5.54 9.19 17.55
C THR A 70 6.20 8.03 16.80
N GLU A 71 7.35 7.56 17.29
CA GLU A 71 8.04 6.41 16.71
C GLU A 71 7.15 5.16 16.74
N HIS A 72 7.20 4.37 15.67
CA HIS A 72 6.47 3.11 15.63
C HIS A 72 7.10 2.09 16.59
N ASP A 73 6.32 1.38 17.41
CA ASP A 73 6.80 0.40 18.41
C ASP A 73 7.73 -0.70 17.85
N LYS A 74 7.62 -0.97 16.54
CA LYS A 74 8.44 -1.95 15.82
C LYS A 74 9.51 -1.32 14.93
N ALA A 75 9.74 -0.02 15.03
CA ALA A 75 10.83 0.65 14.34
C ALA A 75 12.17 0.13 14.87
N LYS A 76 13.15 0.03 13.99
CA LYS A 76 14.51 -0.34 14.37
C LYS A 76 15.26 0.92 14.78
N SER A 77 16.15 0.81 15.76
CA SER A 77 17.13 1.88 16.02
C SER A 77 18.05 1.99 14.81
N MET A 78 18.10 3.15 14.17
CA MET A 78 18.81 3.36 12.91
C MET A 78 19.52 4.72 12.95
N SER A 79 20.69 4.80 12.33
CA SER A 79 21.39 6.06 12.08
C SER A 79 20.68 6.88 10.99
N GLN A 80 21.03 8.16 10.86
CA GLN A 80 20.47 9.03 9.82
C GLN A 80 20.74 8.51 8.40
N GLU A 81 21.91 7.89 8.17
CA GLU A 81 22.27 7.33 6.86
C GLU A 81 21.40 6.10 6.53
N GLU A 82 21.17 5.22 7.51
CA GLU A 82 20.31 4.05 7.35
C GLU A 82 18.83 4.41 7.13
N LEU A 83 18.32 5.45 7.80
CA LEU A 83 16.97 5.96 7.57
C LEU A 83 16.80 6.51 6.15
N PHE A 84 17.81 7.19 5.64
CA PHE A 84 17.78 7.72 4.27
C PHE A 84 17.78 6.59 3.24
N ASP A 85 18.53 5.53 3.48
CA ASP A 85 18.51 4.33 2.63
C ASP A 85 17.19 3.58 2.70
N GLU A 86 16.57 3.48 3.88
CA GLU A 86 15.22 2.92 4.01
C GLU A 86 14.18 3.74 3.25
N LEU A 87 14.28 5.06 3.29
CA LEU A 87 13.44 5.96 2.50
C LEU A 87 13.63 5.73 1.00
N LYS A 88 14.86 5.63 0.50
CA LYS A 88 15.14 5.31 -0.92
C LYS A 88 14.48 3.99 -1.33
N VAL A 89 14.61 2.96 -0.50
CA VAL A 89 13.99 1.65 -0.76
C VAL A 89 12.48 1.79 -0.82
N THR A 90 11.86 2.50 0.12
CA THR A 90 10.41 2.72 0.15
C THR A 90 9.93 3.44 -1.10
N LEU A 91 10.61 4.52 -1.51
CA LEU A 91 10.28 5.26 -2.73
C LEU A 91 10.41 4.39 -3.99
N SER A 92 11.48 3.58 -4.08
CA SER A 92 11.69 2.68 -5.22
C SER A 92 10.59 1.63 -5.40
N ARG A 93 9.93 1.23 -4.30
CA ARG A 93 8.81 0.28 -4.31
C ARG A 93 7.49 0.90 -4.75
N LEU A 94 7.32 2.22 -4.60
CA LEU A 94 6.11 2.94 -4.99
C LEU A 94 6.09 3.37 -6.46
N VAL A 95 7.27 3.57 -7.06
CA VAL A 95 7.39 4.12 -8.42
C VAL A 95 7.49 3.01 -9.49
N ARG A 96 7.47 1.73 -9.09
CA ARG A 96 7.58 0.57 -9.99
C ARG A 96 6.27 0.14 -10.62
#